data_AF-A0A7R9P9K9-F1
#
_entry.id   AF-A0A7R9P9K9-F1
#
_cell.length_a   1.000
_cell.length_b   1.000
_cell.length_c   1.000
_cell.angle_alpha   90.00
_cell.angle_beta   90.00
_cell.angle_gamma   90.00
#
_symmetry.space_group_name_H-M   'P 1'
#
loop_
_entity.id
_entity.type
_entity.pdbx_description
1 polymer ?
#
loop_
_entity_poly.entity_id
_entity_poly.type
_entity_poly.pdbx_seq_one_letter_code
_entity_poly.pdbx_strand_id
1 'polypeptide(L)'
;MLVLYYQINCKLFAFDKATSTWLERGIGTLRLNDKEECNGTQSRVVMRTTGSLRVVLNTKIWSGMVVDRTSPKSVRLTAMDSSGQIKVFLVTVSNIRNILKEAEQLHKKLEVRVKRSKQPTKVENVTPFLSSESSSKKRFSNVDSGGGDLVSIS
;
A
#
# COMPACT_ATOMS: atom_id res chain seq x y z
N MET A 1 12.45 -1.09 5.15
CA MET A 1 12.81 -2.51 4.93
C MET A 1 11.65 -3.20 4.23
N LEU A 2 11.90 -4.10 3.27
CA LEU A 2 10.84 -4.91 2.66
C LEU A 2 10.67 -6.20 3.47
N VAL A 3 9.46 -6.47 3.94
CA VAL A 3 9.10 -7.61 4.78
C VAL A 3 8.25 -8.57 3.95
N LEU A 4 8.66 -9.83 3.90
CA LEU A 4 7.81 -10.90 3.36
C LEU A 4 6.69 -11.20 4.35
N TYR A 5 5.45 -10.91 3.98
CA TYR A 5 4.30 -11.06 4.87
C TYR A 5 3.55 -12.38 4.66
N TYR A 6 3.48 -12.86 3.42
CA TYR A 6 2.78 -14.11 3.10
C TYR A 6 3.35 -14.75 1.84
N GLN A 7 3.36 -16.08 1.81
CA GLN A 7 3.87 -16.86 0.70
C GLN A 7 3.04 -18.13 0.50
N ILE A 8 2.72 -18.43 -0.75
CA ILE A 8 2.02 -19.67 -1.14
C ILE A 8 2.57 -20.22 -2.46
N ASN A 9 2.37 -21.52 -2.69
CA ASN A 9 2.59 -22.14 -3.99
C ASN A 9 1.28 -22.13 -4.79
N CYS A 10 1.36 -21.65 -6.03
CA CYS A 10 0.20 -21.46 -6.87
C CYS A 10 0.51 -21.61 -8.36
N LYS A 11 -0.55 -21.80 -9.13
CA LYS A 11 -0.58 -21.69 -10.59
C LYS A 11 -1.25 -20.37 -10.97
N LEU A 12 -0.66 -19.63 -11.89
CA LEU A 12 -1.14 -18.33 -12.35
C LEU A 12 -1.59 -18.40 -13.81
N PHE A 13 -2.76 -17.83 -14.06
CA PHE A 13 -3.31 -17.60 -15.38
C PHE A 13 -3.57 -16.11 -15.59
N ALA A 14 -3.40 -15.63 -16.82
CA ALA A 14 -3.84 -14.31 -17.26
C ALA A 14 -4.99 -14.48 -18.25
N PHE A 15 -6.01 -13.65 -18.11
CA PHE A 15 -7.09 -13.59 -19.08
C PHE A 15 -6.63 -12.82 -20.32
N ASP A 16 -6.70 -13.45 -21.47
CA ASP A 16 -6.48 -12.81 -22.76
C ASP A 16 -7.82 -12.32 -23.31
N LYS A 17 -7.93 -10.99 -23.48
CA LYS A 17 -9.14 -10.35 -23.99
C LYS A 17 -9.33 -10.60 -25.48
N ALA A 18 -8.24 -10.79 -26.25
CA ALA A 18 -8.32 -10.99 -27.69
C ALA A 18 -8.95 -12.35 -28.03
N THR A 19 -8.55 -13.40 -27.31
CA THR A 19 -9.04 -14.76 -27.50
C THR A 19 -10.18 -15.13 -26.55
N SER A 20 -10.44 -14.31 -25.52
CA SER A 20 -11.35 -14.63 -24.41
C SER A 20 -11.00 -15.94 -23.68
N THR A 21 -9.70 -16.24 -23.56
CA THR A 21 -9.21 -17.47 -22.92
C THR A 21 -8.26 -17.20 -21.75
N TRP A 22 -8.09 -18.19 -20.88
CA TRP A 22 -7.11 -18.16 -19.79
C TRP A 22 -5.78 -18.74 -20.26
N LEU A 23 -4.75 -17.89 -20.32
CA LEU A 23 -3.39 -18.30 -20.66
C LEU A 23 -2.58 -18.59 -19.40
N GLU A 24 -1.96 -19.76 -19.35
CA GLU A 24 -1.04 -20.11 -18.27
C GLU A 24 0.21 -19.22 -18.30
N ARG A 25 0.53 -18.59 -17.16
CA ARG A 25 1.71 -17.74 -17.01
C ARG A 25 2.85 -18.44 -16.29
N GLY A 26 2.51 -19.36 -15.39
CA GLY A 26 3.48 -20.21 -14.71
C GLY A 26 2.96 -20.86 -13.44
N ILE A 27 3.76 -21.79 -12.94
CA ILE A 27 3.58 -22.46 -11.66
C ILE A 27 4.77 -22.08 -10.77
N GLY A 28 4.50 -21.69 -9.53
CA GLY A 28 5.55 -21.39 -8.58
C GLY A 28 5.06 -20.70 -7.34
N THR A 29 5.87 -19.80 -6.81
CA THR A 29 5.65 -19.18 -5.50
C THR A 29 5.18 -17.75 -5.65
N LEU A 30 4.01 -17.44 -5.08
CA LEU A 30 3.50 -16.09 -4.93
C LEU A 30 3.84 -15.56 -3.55
N ARG A 31 4.37 -14.34 -3.50
CA ARG A 31 4.78 -13.60 -2.31
C ARG A 31 4.02 -12.29 -2.22
N LEU A 32 3.56 -11.99 -1.03
CA LEU A 32 3.01 -10.70 -0.64
C LEU A 32 4.03 -9.99 0.23
N ASN A 33 4.57 -8.90 -0.31
CA ASN A 33 5.63 -8.13 0.31
C ASN A 33 5.08 -6.79 0.76
N ASP A 34 5.43 -6.38 1.98
CA ASP A 34 5.11 -5.08 2.53
C ASP A 34 6.38 -4.26 2.70
N LYS A 35 6.28 -2.96 2.45
CA LYS A 35 7.33 -1.98 2.70
C LYS A 35 6.70 -0.84 3.48
N GLU A 36 7.22 -0.59 4.67
CA GLU A 36 6.87 0.61 5.42
C GLU A 36 7.48 1.83 4.73
N GLU A 37 6.63 2.83 4.47
CA GLU A 37 7.00 4.15 3.96
C GLU A 37 6.49 5.20 4.95
N CYS A 38 7.00 6.43 4.87
CA CYS A 38 6.56 7.56 5.72
C CYS A 38 5.03 7.78 5.65
N ASN A 39 4.42 7.41 4.52
CA ASN A 39 3.03 7.69 4.20
C ASN A 39 2.15 6.43 4.39
N GLY A 40 2.65 5.41 5.09
CA GLY A 40 2.00 4.12 5.32
C GLY A 40 2.67 2.95 4.61
N THR A 41 2.08 1.76 4.72
CA THR A 41 2.68 0.55 4.13
C THR A 41 2.31 0.43 2.65
N GLN A 42 3.33 0.33 1.80
CA GLN A 42 3.19 -0.04 0.41
C GLN A 42 3.32 -1.57 0.25
N SER A 43 2.31 -2.21 -0.32
CA SER A 43 2.32 -3.65 -0.57
C SER A 43 2.48 -4.00 -2.06
N ARG A 44 3.14 -5.12 -2.35
CA ARG A 44 3.30 -5.67 -3.70
C ARG A 44 3.08 -7.18 -3.71
N VAL A 45 2.50 -7.67 -4.80
CA VAL A 45 2.38 -9.09 -5.11
C VAL A 45 3.42 -9.45 -6.15
N VAL A 46 4.27 -10.43 -5.84
CA VAL A 46 5.31 -10.94 -6.73
C VAL A 46 5.15 -12.44 -6.87
N MET A 47 5.06 -12.95 -8.10
CA MET A 47 5.09 -14.38 -8.36
C MET A 47 6.31 -14.75 -9.21
N ARG A 48 7.01 -15.81 -8.77
CA ARG A 48 8.13 -16.41 -9.50
C ARG A 48 7.85 -17.86 -9.84
N THR A 49 8.29 -18.30 -11.01
CA THR A 49 8.18 -19.71 -11.43
C THR A 49 9.12 -20.61 -10.64
N THR A 50 8.70 -21.85 -10.39
CA THR A 50 9.59 -22.89 -9.84
C THR A 50 10.67 -23.24 -10.87
N GLY A 51 11.90 -23.50 -10.42
CA GLY A 51 13.04 -23.82 -11.28
C GLY A 51 13.73 -22.58 -11.83
N SER A 52 13.14 -21.89 -12.82
CA SER A 52 13.78 -20.74 -13.48
C SER A 52 13.74 -19.43 -12.69
N LEU A 53 12.94 -19.35 -11.62
CA LEU A 53 12.79 -18.17 -10.76
C LEU A 53 12.38 -16.87 -11.50
N ARG A 54 11.90 -17.00 -12.73
CA ARG A 54 11.43 -15.90 -13.58
C ARG A 54 10.24 -15.22 -12.93
N VAL A 55 10.26 -13.88 -12.88
CA VAL A 55 9.10 -13.10 -12.42
C VAL A 55 8.01 -13.15 -13.49
N VAL A 56 6.86 -13.68 -13.12
CA VAL A 56 5.69 -13.78 -14.03
C VAL A 56 4.54 -12.85 -13.62
N LEU A 57 4.61 -12.31 -12.40
CA LEU A 57 3.74 -11.24 -11.91
C LEU A 57 4.54 -10.36 -10.95
N ASN A 58 4.46 -9.04 -11.10
CA ASN A 58 5.02 -8.10 -10.15
C ASN A 58 4.19 -6.82 -10.13
N THR A 59 3.14 -6.82 -9.33
CA THR A 59 2.21 -5.69 -9.25
C THR A 59 2.29 -5.03 -7.89
N LYS A 60 2.26 -3.69 -7.87
CA LYS A 60 1.92 -2.95 -6.66
C LYS A 60 0.43 -3.16 -6.36
N ILE A 61 0.03 -3.09 -5.10
CA ILE A 61 -1.38 -3.04 -4.70
C ILE A 61 -1.84 -1.57 -4.70
N TRP A 62 -3.00 -1.30 -5.30
CA TRP A 62 -3.58 0.04 -5.41
C TRP A 62 -5.09 0.04 -5.10
N SER A 63 -5.65 1.23 -4.90
CA SER A 63 -7.04 1.43 -4.44
C SER A 63 -8.11 0.89 -5.40
N GLY A 64 -7.81 0.85 -6.70
CA GLY A 64 -8.68 0.33 -7.76
C GLY A 64 -8.46 -1.15 -8.08
N MET A 65 -7.65 -1.87 -7.31
CA MET A 65 -7.42 -3.30 -7.53
C MET A 65 -8.67 -4.10 -7.11
N VAL A 66 -9.17 -4.94 -8.00
CA VAL A 66 -10.27 -5.87 -7.72
C VAL A 66 -9.70 -7.22 -7.31
N VAL A 67 -10.26 -7.81 -6.26
CA VAL A 67 -9.89 -9.14 -5.75
C VAL A 67 -11.17 -9.88 -5.42
N ASP A 68 -11.40 -11.01 -6.08
CA ASP A 68 -12.59 -11.83 -5.91
C ASP A 68 -12.23 -13.28 -5.62
N ARG A 69 -13.04 -13.94 -4.79
CA ARG A 69 -12.97 -15.39 -4.62
C ARG A 69 -13.87 -16.08 -5.65
N THR A 70 -13.30 -16.49 -6.78
CA THR A 70 -14.05 -17.12 -7.88
C THR A 70 -14.31 -18.60 -7.67
N SER A 71 -13.51 -19.26 -6.84
CA SER A 71 -13.75 -20.64 -6.43
C SER A 71 -13.17 -20.90 -5.04
N PRO A 72 -13.48 -22.03 -4.39
CA PRO A 72 -12.90 -22.38 -3.09
C PRO A 72 -11.36 -22.47 -3.11
N LYS A 73 -10.76 -22.75 -4.28
CA LYS A 73 -9.31 -22.93 -4.50
C LYS A 73 -8.63 -21.81 -5.29
N SER A 74 -9.40 -20.83 -5.79
CA SER A 74 -8.89 -19.81 -6.69
C SER A 74 -9.33 -18.40 -6.30
N VAL A 75 -8.39 -17.47 -6.44
CA VAL A 75 -8.60 -16.03 -6.25
C VAL A 75 -8.33 -15.34 -7.57
N ARG A 76 -9.30 -14.54 -8.03
CA ARG A 76 -9.14 -13.67 -9.19
C ARG A 76 -8.71 -12.29 -8.71
N LEU A 77 -7.78 -11.67 -9.42
CA LEU A 77 -7.31 -10.34 -9.11
C LEU A 77 -6.94 -9.56 -10.37
N THR A 78 -7.14 -8.25 -10.35
CA THR A 78 -6.58 -7.37 -11.38
C THR A 78 -5.15 -7.02 -11.02
N ALA A 79 -4.23 -7.06 -11.99
CA ALA A 79 -2.85 -6.64 -11.78
C ALA A 79 -2.31 -5.91 -13.01
N MET A 80 -1.31 -5.06 -12.78
CA MET A 80 -0.57 -4.43 -13.87
C MET A 80 0.45 -5.43 -14.41
N ASP A 81 0.47 -5.62 -15.73
CA ASP A 81 1.51 -6.41 -16.39
C ASP A 81 2.80 -5.61 -16.58
N SER A 82 3.80 -6.21 -17.25
CA SER A 82 5.09 -5.55 -17.52
C SER A 82 4.99 -4.32 -18.41
N SER A 83 3.89 -4.16 -19.16
CA SER A 83 3.61 -2.98 -19.99
C SER A 83 2.80 -1.90 -19.25
N GLY A 84 2.46 -2.14 -17.98
CA GLY A 84 1.62 -1.24 -17.18
C GLY A 84 0.12 -1.36 -17.44
N GLN A 85 -0.29 -2.29 -18.31
CA GLN A 85 -1.71 -2.53 -18.59
C GLN A 85 -2.35 -3.35 -17.48
N ILE A 86 -3.55 -2.96 -17.07
CA ILE A 86 -4.34 -3.72 -16.09
C ILE A 86 -4.95 -4.93 -16.79
N LYS A 87 -4.61 -6.13 -16.32
CA LYS A 87 -5.14 -7.42 -16.79
C LYS A 87 -5.77 -8.19 -15.63
N VAL A 88 -6.65 -9.12 -15.98
CA VAL A 88 -7.28 -10.03 -15.02
C VAL A 88 -6.42 -11.28 -14.89
N PHE A 89 -6.11 -11.65 -13.65
CA PHE A 89 -5.34 -12.84 -13.32
C PHE A 89 -6.16 -13.78 -12.44
N LEU A 90 -5.89 -15.07 -12.58
CA LEU A 90 -6.45 -16.12 -11.73
C LEU A 90 -5.29 -16.84 -11.04
N VAL A 91 -5.30 -16.80 -9.71
CA VAL A 91 -4.37 -17.54 -8.86
C VAL A 91 -5.08 -18.77 -8.35
N THR A 92 -4.56 -19.96 -8.68
CA THR A 92 -5.06 -21.23 -8.14
C THR A 92 -4.03 -21.81 -7.19
N VAL A 93 -4.44 -22.12 -5.96
CA VAL A 93 -3.55 -22.67 -4.94
C VAL A 93 -3.13 -24.10 -5.32
N SER A 94 -1.85 -24.41 -5.16
CA SER A 94 -1.26 -25.71 -5.52
C SER A 94 -1.15 -26.68 -4.35
N ASN A 95 -1.20 -26.20 -3.10
CA ASN A 95 -1.12 -27.07 -1.92
C ASN A 95 -2.45 -27.77 -1.65
N ILE A 96 -2.56 -29.02 -2.10
CA ILE A 96 -3.81 -29.81 -2.00
C ILE A 96 -4.25 -30.00 -0.53
N ARG A 97 -3.30 -30.13 0.41
CA ARG A 97 -3.62 -30.39 1.83
C ARG A 97 -4.32 -29.22 2.52
N ASN A 98 -3.98 -27.99 2.13
CA ASN A 98 -4.47 -26.76 2.77
C ASN A 98 -5.19 -25.82 1.79
N ILE A 99 -5.64 -26.33 0.64
CA ILE A 99 -6.04 -25.53 -0.52
C ILE A 99 -7.10 -24.47 -0.20
N LEU A 100 -8.10 -24.82 0.60
CA LEU A 100 -9.20 -23.93 0.97
C LEU A 100 -8.73 -22.82 1.92
N LYS A 101 -7.90 -23.19 2.91
CA LYS A 101 -7.37 -22.26 3.92
C LYS A 101 -6.39 -21.26 3.29
N GLU A 102 -5.50 -21.74 2.43
CA GLU A 102 -4.54 -20.87 1.74
C GLU A 102 -5.24 -19.91 0.76
N ALA A 103 -6.25 -20.37 0.01
CA ALA A 103 -7.02 -19.52 -0.88
C ALA A 103 -7.78 -18.42 -0.11
N GLU A 104 -8.38 -18.76 1.02
CA GLU A 104 -9.06 -17.81 1.89
C GLU A 104 -8.10 -16.79 2.51
N GLN A 105 -6.96 -17.25 3.02
CA GLN A 105 -5.93 -16.38 3.57
C GLN A 105 -5.36 -15.42 2.52
N LEU A 106 -5.10 -15.92 1.30
CA LEU A 106 -4.66 -15.07 0.19
C LEU A 106 -5.67 -13.96 -0.08
N HIS A 107 -6.95 -14.33 -0.27
CA HIS A 107 -8.03 -13.38 -0.53
C HIS A 107 -8.11 -12.31 0.57
N LYS A 108 -8.24 -12.73 1.84
CA LYS A 108 -8.35 -11.84 2.99
C LYS A 108 -7.16 -10.88 3.11
N LYS A 109 -5.93 -11.40 2.93
CA LYS A 109 -4.71 -10.59 3.04
C LYS A 109 -4.58 -9.56 1.92
N LEU A 110 -5.02 -9.89 0.69
CA LEU A 110 -5.05 -8.95 -0.43
C LEU A 110 -6.13 -7.89 -0.21
N GLU A 111 -7.35 -8.30 0.17
CA GLU A 111 -8.48 -7.40 0.37
C GLU A 111 -8.20 -6.33 1.44
N VAL A 112 -7.57 -6.71 2.56
CA VAL A 112 -7.15 -5.77 3.61
C VAL A 112 -6.19 -4.71 3.06
N ARG A 113 -5.26 -5.09 2.19
CA ARG A 113 -4.28 -4.16 1.60
C ARG A 113 -4.89 -3.24 0.57
N VAL A 114 -5.83 -3.76 -0.24
CA VAL A 114 -6.61 -2.92 -1.15
C VAL A 114 -7.41 -1.89 -0.36
N LYS A 115 -8.08 -2.30 0.72
CA LYS A 115 -8.82 -1.36 1.61
C LYS A 115 -7.90 -0.32 2.24
N ARG A 116 -6.71 -0.73 2.72
CA ARG A 116 -5.72 0.21 3.27
C ARG A 116 -5.24 1.23 2.24
N SER A 117 -5.07 0.82 0.99
CA SER A 117 -4.62 1.71 -0.09
C SER A 117 -5.65 2.77 -0.52
N LYS A 118 -6.91 2.65 -0.07
CA LYS A 118 -7.97 3.65 -0.29
C LYS A 118 -7.94 4.77 0.74
N GLN A 119 -7.27 4.60 1.88
CA GLN A 119 -7.23 5.65 2.89
C GLN A 119 -6.31 6.78 2.40
N PRO A 120 -6.79 8.05 2.38
CA PRO A 120 -5.95 9.18 2.04
C PRO A 120 -4.85 9.30 3.08
N THR A 121 -3.61 9.37 2.60
CA THR A 121 -2.45 9.74 3.40
C THR A 121 -2.74 11.08 4.08
N LYS A 122 -2.79 11.12 5.41
CA LYS A 122 -2.77 12.39 6.16
C LYS A 122 -1.46 13.09 5.81
N VAL A 123 -1.51 14.09 4.94
CA VAL A 123 -0.39 14.99 4.69
C VAL A 123 -0.35 15.93 5.88
N GLU A 124 0.59 15.72 6.81
CA GLU A 124 0.91 16.73 7.82
C GLU A 124 1.56 17.91 7.09
N ASN A 125 0.87 19.04 7.11
CA ASN A 125 1.43 20.32 6.70
C ASN A 125 2.60 20.63 7.64
N VAL A 126 3.82 20.52 7.14
CA VAL A 126 5.01 20.99 7.86
C VAL A 126 5.04 22.52 7.71
N THR A 127 4.58 23.24 8.73
CA THR A 127 4.85 24.67 8.89
C THR A 127 6.31 24.83 9.34
N PRO A 128 7.11 25.74 8.76
CA PRO A 128 8.52 25.86 9.09
C PRO A 128 8.74 26.50 10.47
N PHE A 129 9.61 25.85 11.24
CA PHE A 129 10.50 26.32 12.30
C PHE A 129 10.36 27.78 12.80
N LEU A 130 10.13 27.95 14.11
CA LEU A 130 10.84 28.97 14.88
C LEU A 130 11.11 28.46 16.31
N SER A 131 12.39 28.27 16.60
CA SER A 131 12.95 28.00 17.93
C SER A 131 12.77 29.21 18.86
N SER A 132 12.43 28.95 20.12
CA SER A 132 12.88 29.83 21.20
C SER A 132 13.17 29.01 22.46
N GLU A 133 14.46 28.91 22.75
CA GLU A 133 15.01 28.46 24.01
C GLU A 133 14.52 29.30 25.20
N SER A 134 14.41 28.64 26.35
CA SER A 134 14.15 29.22 27.66
C SER A 134 15.35 30.03 28.17
N SER A 135 15.13 31.21 28.77
CA SER A 135 15.74 31.54 30.07
C SER A 135 15.35 32.90 30.65
N SER A 136 15.20 32.88 31.98
CA SER A 136 15.54 33.93 32.94
C SER A 136 14.51 35.01 33.33
N LYS A 137 13.95 34.78 34.52
CA LYS A 137 13.56 35.78 35.52
C LYS A 137 14.66 36.86 35.66
N LYS A 138 14.26 38.14 35.62
CA LYS A 138 14.81 39.19 36.49
C LYS A 138 13.72 40.23 36.77
N ARG A 139 13.41 40.41 38.07
CA ARG A 139 12.69 41.56 38.63
C ARG A 139 13.62 42.77 38.55
N PHE A 140 13.11 43.96 38.24
CA PHE A 140 13.36 45.20 38.99
C PHE A 140 12.34 46.27 38.56
N SER A 141 12.22 47.27 39.42
CA SER A 141 11.05 48.06 39.81
C SER A 141 10.91 49.44 39.16
N ASN A 142 9.69 50.02 39.34
CA ASN A 142 9.36 51.46 39.48
C ASN A 142 9.51 52.34 38.23
N VAL A 143 8.85 53.49 38.02
CA VAL A 143 7.70 54.30 38.53
C VAL A 143 7.63 55.46 37.50
N ASP A 144 6.52 56.22 37.49
CA ASP A 144 6.32 57.55 36.89
C ASP A 144 5.94 57.62 35.40
N SER A 145 5.17 58.57 34.88
CA SER A 145 4.14 59.54 35.34
C SER A 145 3.97 60.52 34.18
N GLY A 146 2.73 60.96 33.90
CA GLY A 146 2.43 62.08 32.99
C GLY A 146 2.28 61.68 31.52
N GLY A 147 1.30 62.16 30.75
CA GLY A 147 0.44 63.34 30.88
C GLY A 147 0.49 64.11 29.55
N GLY A 148 -0.68 64.40 28.97
CA GLY A 148 -0.87 65.25 27.77
C GLY A 148 -0.51 64.55 26.43
N ASP A 149 -1.16 64.79 25.29
CA ASP A 149 -2.11 65.81 24.92
C ASP A 149 -3.01 65.34 23.76
N LEU A 150 -4.22 65.90 23.76
CA LEU A 150 -5.17 65.93 22.65
C LEU A 150 -4.65 66.85 21.54
N VAL A 151 -4.69 66.41 20.28
CA VAL A 151 -4.99 67.35 19.18
C VAL A 151 -5.73 66.62 18.05
N SER A 152 -6.93 67.11 17.76
CA SER A 152 -7.70 66.87 16.54
C SER A 152 -7.14 67.71 15.37
N ILE A 153 -7.94 67.87 14.30
CA ILE A 153 -7.73 68.65 13.06
C ILE A 153 -7.04 67.74 11.99
N SER A 154 -7.62 67.43 10.83
CA SER A 154 -8.70 68.04 10.02
C SER A 154 -9.44 66.94 9.27
#